data_AF-A0A9Q4MK34-F1
#
_entry.id   AF-A0A9Q4MK34-F1
#
_cell.length_a   1.000
_cell.length_b   1.000
_cell.length_c   1.000
_cell.angle_alpha   90.00
_cell.angle_beta   90.00
_cell.angle_gamma   90.00
#
_symmetry.space_group_name_H-M   'P 1'
#
loop_
_entity.id
_entity.type
_entity.pdbx_description
1 polymer ?
#
loop_
_entity_poly.entity_id
_entity_poly.type
_entity_poly.pdbx_seq_one_letter_code
_entity_poly.pdbx_strand_id
1 'polypeptide(L)'
;MHHLQALTLIASSLLLAACANKATKSVMPTVAALDRSAPVMTVTPAPPTKPQTTTVTPQDASSLVMPTAATDNNTADNTPTQAEDDYSALYGAISPSVGHSDTSIPTPNDTHATYDPWERYNRAMHQFNVVIDHNLARPLANAYVHVVPKKAQVGVTNFFNNLSSPLTMVNQVLQNHPVYALQTLGRFLLNSTLGLGGLLDPASAAKIPRRTENFGQTLALWGWYNSRYFELPLFGPRTVRDTFGLAGDLPLSLLRRIDNNTWRYGLQGLQLVDTRARLLSFDNMRDGAVDDYALTRDAWLQRRNYQIQNALRKNNQDTNDNSELPDYLREEHDSTTVPVDAMPIPRLSR
;
A
#
# COMPACT_ATOMS: atom_id res chain seq x y z
N MET A 1 -30.40 22.89 23.03
CA MET A 1 -30.96 21.63 22.49
C MET A 1 -29.91 20.69 21.89
N HIS A 2 -28.67 21.11 21.61
CA HIS A 2 -27.62 20.24 21.06
C HIS A 2 -26.90 19.34 22.08
N HIS A 3 -26.88 19.71 23.38
CA HIS A 3 -26.28 18.87 24.42
C HIS A 3 -27.15 17.66 24.82
N LEU A 4 -28.46 17.71 24.57
CA LEU A 4 -29.38 16.61 24.85
C LEU A 4 -29.34 15.52 23.77
N GLN A 5 -28.93 15.87 22.54
CA GLN A 5 -28.76 14.93 21.42
C GLN A 5 -27.43 14.18 21.47
N ALA A 6 -26.38 14.77 22.05
CA ALA A 6 -25.10 14.10 22.24
C ALA A 6 -25.17 13.02 23.34
N LEU A 7 -25.98 13.24 24.39
CA LEU A 7 -26.15 12.30 25.50
C LEU A 7 -27.02 11.09 25.13
N THR A 8 -28.00 11.24 24.24
CA THR A 8 -28.83 10.12 23.76
C THR A 8 -28.09 9.19 22.80
N LEU A 9 -27.11 9.69 22.04
CA LEU A 9 -26.27 8.87 21.16
C LEU A 9 -25.24 8.02 21.93
N ILE A 10 -24.72 8.53 23.06
CA ILE A 10 -23.79 7.78 23.92
C ILE A 10 -24.51 6.69 24.73
N ALA A 11 -25.77 6.92 25.14
CA ALA A 11 -26.58 5.89 25.80
C ALA A 11 -27.03 4.76 24.84
N SER A 12 -27.16 5.07 23.53
CA SER A 12 -27.60 4.10 22.51
C SER A 12 -26.48 3.16 22.06
N SER A 13 -25.21 3.59 22.15
CA SER A 13 -24.05 2.74 21.81
C SER A 13 -23.68 1.74 22.91
N LEU A 14 -24.06 2.01 24.18
CA LEU A 14 -23.82 1.09 25.30
C LEU A 14 -24.89 -0.02 25.45
N LEU A 15 -26.03 0.07 24.75
CA LEU A 15 -27.12 -0.92 24.84
C LEU A 15 -27.07 -2.03 23.77
N LEU A 16 -26.17 -1.96 22.78
CA LEU A 16 -25.98 -3.03 21.78
C LEU A 16 -24.84 -4.01 22.09
N ALA A 17 -24.06 -3.77 23.16
CA ALA A 17 -22.96 -4.64 23.56
C ALA A 17 -23.35 -5.79 24.52
N ALA A 18 -24.64 -5.93 24.87
CA ALA A 18 -25.11 -6.88 25.89
C ALA A 18 -25.85 -8.13 25.36
N CYS A 19 -26.00 -8.31 24.05
CA CYS A 19 -26.76 -9.43 23.47
C CYS A 19 -25.97 -10.20 22.40
N ALA A 20 -24.82 -10.78 22.77
CA ALA A 20 -24.15 -11.76 21.91
C ALA A 20 -23.32 -12.75 22.75
N ASN A 21 -23.98 -13.50 23.65
CA ASN A 21 -23.35 -14.69 24.23
C ASN A 21 -24.37 -15.80 24.44
N LYS A 22 -24.48 -16.70 23.45
CA LYS A 22 -24.89 -18.10 23.60
C LYS A 22 -24.69 -18.83 22.27
N ALA A 23 -23.57 -19.53 22.15
CA ALA A 23 -23.32 -20.49 21.07
C ALA A 23 -23.88 -21.85 21.46
N THR A 24 -24.95 -22.29 20.80
CA THR A 24 -25.45 -23.67 20.85
C THR A 24 -24.70 -24.53 19.82
N LYS A 25 -24.06 -25.59 20.29
CA LYS A 25 -23.49 -26.68 19.48
C LYS A 25 -24.57 -27.27 18.54
N SER A 26 -24.28 -27.36 17.25
CA SER A 26 -24.99 -28.25 16.33
C SER A 26 -24.00 -29.13 15.57
N VAL A 27 -24.43 -30.36 15.39
CA VAL A 27 -23.70 -31.56 14.96
C VAL A 27 -23.49 -31.54 13.43
N MET A 28 -22.30 -31.95 12.99
CA MET A 28 -22.02 -32.19 11.56
C MET A 28 -22.72 -33.48 11.09
N PRO A 29 -23.27 -33.54 9.87
CA PRO A 29 -23.51 -34.81 9.21
C PRO A 29 -22.32 -35.22 8.31
N THR A 30 -21.98 -36.49 8.44
CA THR A 30 -21.02 -37.26 7.64
C THR A 30 -21.51 -37.49 6.21
N VAL A 31 -20.58 -37.27 5.27
CA VAL A 31 -20.34 -37.80 3.91
C VAL A 31 -21.46 -38.59 3.18
N ALA A 32 -21.73 -38.21 1.93
CA ALA A 32 -22.15 -39.12 0.88
C ALA A 32 -21.25 -38.96 -0.35
N ALA A 33 -20.57 -40.05 -0.72
CA ALA A 33 -19.78 -40.19 -1.93
C ALA A 33 -20.68 -40.22 -3.17
N LEU A 34 -20.24 -39.56 -4.26
CA LEU A 34 -20.77 -39.81 -5.60
C LEU A 34 -19.61 -40.06 -6.55
N ASP A 35 -19.48 -41.35 -6.86
CA ASP A 35 -18.78 -41.93 -7.99
C ASP A 35 -19.31 -41.36 -9.32
N ARG A 36 -18.40 -40.91 -10.19
CA ARG A 36 -18.64 -40.88 -11.64
C ARG A 36 -17.32 -40.88 -12.41
N SER A 37 -17.05 -42.05 -12.94
CA SER A 37 -16.08 -42.44 -13.96
C SER A 37 -16.11 -41.65 -15.28
N ALA A 38 -14.90 -41.51 -15.86
CA ALA A 38 -14.50 -41.44 -17.29
C ALA A 38 -14.11 -40.06 -17.89
N PRO A 39 -13.18 -39.99 -18.87
CA PRO A 39 -12.03 -40.85 -19.17
C PRO A 39 -10.68 -40.09 -19.23
N VAL A 40 -9.59 -40.85 -19.06
CA VAL A 40 -8.20 -40.43 -19.21
C VAL A 40 -7.87 -40.26 -20.70
N MET A 41 -7.35 -39.10 -21.11
CA MET A 41 -6.59 -38.97 -22.36
C MET A 41 -5.09 -38.96 -22.03
N THR A 42 -4.46 -40.09 -22.34
CA THR A 42 -3.01 -40.29 -22.42
C THR A 42 -2.46 -39.55 -23.64
N VAL A 43 -1.42 -38.73 -23.46
CA VAL A 43 -0.50 -38.36 -24.54
C VAL A 43 0.89 -38.86 -24.18
N THR A 44 1.34 -39.88 -24.91
CA THR A 44 2.68 -40.46 -24.89
C THR A 44 3.63 -39.61 -25.76
N PRO A 45 4.91 -39.46 -25.40
CA PRO A 45 5.83 -38.51 -26.04
C PRO A 45 6.42 -39.05 -27.36
N ALA A 46 6.83 -38.14 -28.24
CA ALA A 46 7.60 -38.42 -29.46
C ALA A 46 9.07 -37.92 -29.32
N PRO A 47 10.03 -38.52 -30.06
CA PRO A 47 11.44 -38.73 -29.64
C PRO A 47 12.44 -37.60 -30.01
N PRO A 48 13.71 -37.68 -29.55
CA PRO A 48 14.64 -36.54 -29.53
C PRO A 48 15.44 -36.36 -30.84
N THR A 49 15.76 -35.11 -31.17
CA THR A 49 16.72 -34.76 -32.22
C THR A 49 17.87 -33.94 -31.61
N LYS A 50 19.08 -34.49 -31.56
CA LYS A 50 20.36 -33.77 -31.32
C LYS A 50 21.02 -33.44 -32.68
N PRO A 51 22.17 -32.74 -32.73
CA PRO A 51 22.41 -31.32 -32.49
C PRO A 51 22.97 -30.63 -33.76
N GLN A 52 22.80 -29.32 -33.94
CA GLN A 52 23.57 -28.57 -34.94
C GLN A 52 24.55 -27.60 -34.27
N THR A 53 25.81 -27.92 -34.52
CA THR A 53 27.02 -27.15 -34.24
C THR A 53 27.09 -25.96 -35.20
N THR A 54 27.25 -24.76 -34.66
CA THR A 54 27.91 -23.66 -35.38
C THR A 54 28.99 -23.07 -34.47
N THR A 55 30.22 -23.45 -34.79
CA THR A 55 31.46 -22.90 -34.27
C THR A 55 31.61 -21.45 -34.72
N VAL A 56 31.79 -20.52 -33.79
CA VAL A 56 32.56 -19.29 -34.03
C VAL A 56 33.50 -19.07 -32.84
N THR A 57 34.76 -18.87 -33.21
CA THR A 57 36.03 -18.80 -32.48
C THR A 57 36.05 -17.82 -31.28
N PRO A 58 36.85 -18.10 -30.23
CA PRO A 58 36.90 -17.28 -29.00
C PRO A 58 37.82 -16.06 -29.16
N GLN A 59 37.36 -14.90 -28.68
CA GLN A 59 38.23 -13.74 -28.46
C GLN A 59 37.88 -13.06 -27.12
N ASP A 60 38.89 -13.07 -26.24
CA ASP A 60 39.09 -12.23 -25.06
C ASP A 60 38.09 -12.31 -23.90
N ALA A 61 38.16 -13.42 -23.17
CA ALA A 61 37.92 -13.42 -21.73
C ALA A 61 39.20 -13.01 -20.99
N SER A 62 39.34 -11.70 -20.70
CA SER A 62 40.30 -11.21 -19.70
C SER A 62 39.57 -10.48 -18.58
N SER A 63 39.63 -11.11 -17.41
CA SER A 63 39.49 -10.56 -16.05
C SER A 63 38.21 -9.77 -15.69
N LEU A 64 37.22 -10.49 -15.15
CA LEU A 64 36.51 -10.02 -13.96
C LEU A 64 36.68 -11.08 -12.87
N VAL A 65 37.75 -10.91 -12.09
CA VAL A 65 37.93 -11.62 -10.82
C VAL A 65 36.80 -11.16 -9.90
N MET A 66 35.88 -12.05 -9.56
CA MET A 66 35.04 -11.84 -8.37
C MET A 66 35.93 -11.98 -7.14
N PRO A 67 35.89 -11.05 -6.17
CA PRO A 67 36.56 -11.30 -4.92
C PRO A 67 35.80 -12.41 -4.19
N THR A 68 36.50 -13.50 -3.94
CA THR A 68 36.10 -14.54 -2.97
C THR A 68 35.79 -13.85 -1.65
N ALA A 69 34.54 -13.98 -1.18
CA ALA A 69 34.17 -13.53 0.15
C ALA A 69 35.03 -14.27 1.18
N ALA A 70 35.92 -13.52 1.83
CA ALA A 70 36.62 -13.99 3.01
C ALA A 70 35.58 -14.29 4.09
N THR A 71 35.64 -15.50 4.64
CA THR A 71 34.83 -15.91 5.78
C THR A 71 35.39 -15.23 7.03
N ASP A 72 34.98 -13.99 7.27
CA ASP A 72 35.18 -13.36 8.56
C ASP A 72 34.13 -13.89 9.54
N ASN A 73 34.54 -14.87 10.33
CA ASN A 73 33.83 -15.35 11.53
C ASN A 73 33.88 -14.28 12.64
N ASN A 74 33.43 -13.07 12.36
CA ASN A 74 33.11 -12.10 13.38
C ASN A 74 31.61 -12.16 13.62
N THR A 75 31.22 -12.26 14.89
CA THR A 75 29.87 -12.02 15.39
C THR A 75 29.49 -10.57 15.09
N ALA A 76 29.30 -10.27 13.80
CA ALA A 76 28.69 -9.04 13.36
C ALA A 76 27.22 -9.13 13.77
N ASP A 77 26.73 -8.04 14.33
CA ASP A 77 25.34 -7.85 14.68
C ASP A 77 24.49 -8.19 13.44
N ASN A 78 23.80 -9.34 13.46
CA ASN A 78 22.98 -9.84 12.34
C ASN A 78 21.65 -9.06 12.25
N THR A 79 21.69 -7.76 12.59
CA THR A 79 20.55 -6.87 12.47
C THR A 79 20.37 -6.57 10.98
N PRO A 80 19.23 -6.95 10.36
CA PRO A 80 19.00 -6.70 8.96
C PRO A 80 19.17 -5.22 8.63
N THR A 81 19.82 -4.92 7.51
CA THR A 81 19.92 -3.56 7.01
C THR A 81 18.54 -3.03 6.59
N GLN A 82 18.38 -1.70 6.56
CA GLN A 82 17.13 -1.07 6.11
C GLN A 82 16.68 -1.55 4.73
N ALA A 83 17.63 -1.79 3.82
CA ALA A 83 17.37 -2.30 2.49
C ALA A 83 16.90 -3.76 2.49
N GLU A 84 17.46 -4.62 3.35
CA GLU A 84 17.04 -6.02 3.52
C GLU A 84 15.65 -6.11 4.14
N ASP A 85 15.35 -5.25 5.10
CA ASP A 85 14.02 -5.16 5.68
C ASP A 85 12.98 -4.61 4.69
N ASP A 86 13.31 -3.58 3.92
CA ASP A 86 12.42 -3.03 2.90
C ASP A 86 12.14 -4.07 1.81
N TYR A 87 13.15 -4.86 1.44
CA TYR A 87 12.99 -6.01 0.56
C TYR A 87 12.04 -7.04 1.18
N SER A 88 12.22 -7.38 2.46
CA SER A 88 11.34 -8.32 3.17
C SER A 88 9.89 -7.83 3.29
N ALA A 89 9.70 -6.52 3.42
CA ALA A 89 8.38 -5.91 3.52
C ALA A 89 7.63 -5.92 2.19
N LEU A 90 8.37 -5.87 1.09
CA LEU A 90 7.84 -5.81 -0.26
C LEU A 90 7.64 -7.20 -0.88
N TYR A 91 8.51 -8.16 -0.57
CA TYR A 91 8.54 -9.49 -1.19
C TYR A 91 8.40 -10.67 -0.21
N GLY A 92 8.38 -10.41 1.10
CA GLY A 92 8.46 -11.43 2.14
C GLY A 92 9.91 -11.72 2.53
N ALA A 93 10.13 -12.23 3.75
CA ALA A 93 11.46 -12.57 4.23
C ALA A 93 12.05 -13.75 3.45
N ILE A 94 13.19 -13.56 2.78
CA ILE A 94 14.10 -14.66 2.47
C ILE A 94 14.90 -14.84 3.75
N SER A 95 14.52 -15.80 4.60
CA SER A 95 15.42 -16.19 5.70
C SER A 95 16.76 -16.59 5.08
N PRO A 96 17.91 -16.08 5.56
CA PRO A 96 19.20 -16.65 5.19
C PRO A 96 19.20 -18.07 5.73
N SER A 97 18.83 -19.03 4.88
CA SER A 97 18.89 -20.44 5.19
C SER A 97 20.37 -20.76 5.38
N VAL A 98 20.79 -20.84 6.64
CA VAL A 98 22.05 -21.50 6.99
C VAL A 98 21.97 -22.92 6.42
N GLY A 99 22.73 -23.13 5.34
CA GLY A 99 23.13 -24.44 4.83
C GLY A 99 22.03 -25.45 4.56
N HIS A 100 21.14 -25.22 3.60
CA HIS A 100 20.50 -26.32 2.87
C HIS A 100 20.55 -26.01 1.38
N SER A 101 21.32 -26.80 0.64
CA SER A 101 21.48 -26.75 -0.82
C SER A 101 20.24 -27.34 -1.50
N ASP A 102 19.08 -26.72 -1.30
CA ASP A 102 17.91 -26.98 -2.13
C ASP A 102 17.64 -25.72 -2.95
N THR A 103 18.22 -25.71 -4.16
CA THR A 103 17.94 -24.69 -5.17
C THR A 103 16.57 -24.94 -5.78
N SER A 104 15.52 -24.85 -4.98
CA SER A 104 14.22 -24.47 -5.50
C SER A 104 14.22 -22.94 -5.54
N ILE A 105 14.70 -22.38 -6.66
CA ILE A 105 14.33 -21.02 -7.04
C ILE A 105 12.80 -20.98 -6.94
N PRO A 106 12.19 -20.12 -6.10
CA PRO A 106 10.74 -19.99 -6.06
C PRO A 106 10.29 -19.77 -7.50
N THR A 107 9.47 -20.68 -8.03
CA THR A 107 8.94 -20.46 -9.36
C THR A 107 8.14 -19.15 -9.32
N PRO A 108 8.11 -18.33 -10.37
CA PRO A 108 7.34 -17.08 -10.37
C PRO A 108 5.84 -17.26 -10.05
N ASN A 109 5.34 -18.50 -10.01
CA ASN A 109 3.97 -18.86 -9.64
C ASN A 109 3.76 -19.13 -8.13
N ASP A 110 4.83 -19.22 -7.33
CA ASP A 110 4.76 -19.36 -5.87
C ASP A 110 4.82 -18.00 -5.16
N THR A 111 4.52 -16.91 -5.88
CA THR A 111 4.07 -15.69 -5.21
C THR A 111 2.82 -16.06 -4.45
N HIS A 112 2.90 -16.09 -3.11
CA HIS A 112 1.78 -16.33 -2.19
C HIS A 112 0.47 -15.87 -2.83
N ALA A 113 -0.32 -16.80 -3.35
CA ALA A 113 -1.61 -16.45 -3.92
C ALA A 113 -2.39 -15.79 -2.79
N THR A 114 -2.58 -14.46 -2.88
CA THR A 114 -3.26 -13.71 -1.84
C THR A 114 -4.63 -14.35 -1.65
N TYR A 115 -4.82 -14.99 -0.51
CA TYR A 115 -6.07 -15.66 -0.21
C TYR A 115 -7.19 -14.63 -0.09
N ASP A 116 -8.10 -14.63 -1.06
CA ASP A 116 -9.25 -13.74 -1.14
C ASP A 116 -10.57 -14.52 -1.02
N PRO A 117 -11.15 -14.62 0.20
CA PRO A 117 -12.42 -15.30 0.42
C PRO A 117 -13.61 -14.69 -0.33
N TRP A 118 -13.52 -13.41 -0.68
CA TRP A 118 -14.61 -12.65 -1.29
C TRP A 118 -14.34 -12.33 -2.75
N GLU A 119 -13.46 -13.10 -3.40
CA GLU A 119 -13.01 -12.86 -4.78
C GLU A 119 -14.17 -12.65 -5.76
N ARG A 120 -15.25 -13.44 -5.64
CA ARG A 120 -16.44 -13.27 -6.51
C ARG A 120 -17.07 -11.89 -6.37
N TYR A 121 -17.24 -11.42 -5.14
CA TYR A 121 -17.78 -10.09 -4.87
C TYR A 121 -16.79 -9.01 -5.30
N ASN A 122 -15.52 -9.16 -4.92
CA ASN A 122 -14.48 -8.18 -5.20
C ASN A 122 -14.27 -7.99 -6.70
N ARG A 123 -14.25 -9.07 -7.49
CA ARG A 123 -14.18 -9.00 -8.95
C ARG A 123 -15.41 -8.31 -9.55
N ALA A 124 -16.61 -8.61 -9.06
CA ALA A 124 -17.82 -7.95 -9.54
C ALA A 124 -17.78 -6.43 -9.25
N MET A 125 -17.33 -6.05 -8.05
CA MET A 125 -17.20 -4.64 -7.68
C MET A 125 -16.07 -3.95 -8.43
N HIS A 126 -14.97 -4.65 -8.70
CA HIS A 126 -13.86 -4.18 -9.52
C HIS A 126 -14.35 -3.85 -10.93
N GLN A 127 -15.13 -4.75 -11.55
CA GLN A 127 -15.74 -4.48 -12.86
C GLN A 127 -16.67 -3.27 -12.84
N PHE A 128 -17.49 -3.12 -11.79
CA PHE A 128 -18.31 -1.93 -11.60
C PHE A 128 -17.46 -0.64 -11.52
N ASN A 129 -16.38 -0.66 -10.75
CA ASN A 129 -15.44 0.45 -10.64
C ASN A 129 -14.76 0.77 -11.98
N VAL A 130 -14.34 -0.25 -12.73
CA VAL A 130 -13.73 -0.11 -14.06
C VAL A 130 -14.70 0.51 -15.05
N VAL A 131 -15.97 0.09 -15.07
CA VAL A 131 -17.00 0.66 -15.94
C VAL A 131 -17.22 2.14 -15.64
N ILE A 132 -17.30 2.53 -14.38
CA ILE A 132 -17.44 3.94 -13.99
C ILE A 132 -16.19 4.73 -14.35
N ASP A 133 -15.01 4.16 -14.11
CA ASP A 133 -13.75 4.79 -14.46
C ASP A 133 -13.66 5.07 -15.96
N HIS A 134 -13.94 4.07 -16.79
CA HIS A 134 -13.87 4.18 -18.24
C HIS A 134 -14.86 5.21 -18.79
N ASN A 135 -16.07 5.27 -18.23
CA ASN A 135 -17.14 6.13 -18.74
C ASN A 135 -17.13 7.55 -18.16
N LEU A 136 -16.51 7.77 -16.99
CA LEU A 136 -16.58 9.05 -16.28
C LEU A 136 -15.21 9.55 -15.81
N ALA A 137 -14.50 8.80 -14.97
CA ALA A 137 -13.31 9.34 -14.31
C ALA A 137 -12.12 9.49 -15.28
N ARG A 138 -11.85 8.49 -16.13
CA ARG A 138 -10.81 8.52 -17.18
C ARG A 138 -11.00 9.65 -18.20
N PRO A 139 -12.19 9.86 -18.81
CA PRO A 139 -12.37 10.97 -19.76
C PRO A 139 -12.23 12.34 -19.09
N LEU A 140 -12.74 12.51 -17.86
CA LEU A 140 -12.56 13.75 -17.10
C LEU A 140 -11.08 14.01 -16.75
N ALA A 141 -10.35 12.97 -16.36
CA ALA A 141 -8.92 13.06 -16.09
C ALA A 141 -8.11 13.44 -17.33
N ASN A 142 -8.41 12.83 -18.49
CA ASN A 142 -7.77 13.19 -19.76
C ASN A 142 -8.06 14.65 -20.15
N ALA A 143 -9.32 15.09 -20.02
CA ALA A 143 -9.68 16.48 -20.26
C ALA A 143 -8.93 17.44 -19.32
N TYR A 144 -8.84 17.10 -18.04
CA TYR A 144 -8.09 17.87 -17.04
C TYR A 144 -6.61 17.98 -17.40
N VAL A 145 -5.95 16.87 -17.75
CA VAL A 145 -4.54 16.88 -18.15
C VAL A 145 -4.31 17.68 -19.43
N HIS A 146 -5.26 17.65 -20.36
CA HIS A 146 -5.18 18.39 -21.62
C HIS A 146 -5.34 19.91 -21.43
N VAL A 147 -6.27 20.34 -20.57
CA VAL A 147 -6.61 21.75 -20.37
C VAL A 147 -5.70 22.44 -19.35
N VAL A 148 -5.31 21.74 -18.29
CA VAL A 148 -4.62 22.34 -17.15
C VAL A 148 -3.10 22.14 -17.27
N PRO A 149 -2.27 23.20 -17.26
CA PRO A 149 -0.82 23.07 -17.33
C PRO A 149 -0.24 22.27 -16.15
N LYS A 150 0.86 21.55 -16.38
CA LYS A 150 1.46 20.65 -15.37
C LYS A 150 1.73 21.33 -14.02
N LYS A 151 2.19 22.60 -14.03
CA LYS A 151 2.44 23.37 -12.80
C LYS A 151 1.18 23.58 -11.97
N ALA A 152 0.05 23.88 -12.62
CA ALA A 152 -1.24 24.04 -11.96
C ALA A 152 -1.76 22.69 -11.42
N GLN A 153 -1.56 21.58 -12.16
CA GLN A 153 -1.89 20.24 -11.66
C GLN A 153 -1.13 19.91 -10.37
N VAL A 154 0.18 20.17 -10.35
CA VAL A 154 1.00 19.99 -9.13
C VAL A 154 0.49 20.86 -7.99
N GLY A 155 0.07 22.10 -8.27
CA GLY A 155 -0.49 22.97 -7.24
C GLY A 155 -1.82 22.48 -6.67
N VAL A 156 -2.72 21.95 -7.50
CA VAL A 156 -3.97 21.31 -7.06
C VAL A 156 -3.68 20.07 -6.22
N THR A 157 -2.75 19.23 -6.67
CA THR A 157 -2.28 18.08 -5.90
C THR A 157 -1.74 18.53 -4.54
N ASN A 158 -0.86 19.54 -4.48
CA ASN A 158 -0.30 20.06 -3.22
C ASN A 158 -1.39 20.59 -2.29
N PHE A 159 -2.39 21.30 -2.82
CA PHE A 159 -3.50 21.83 -2.05
C PHE A 159 -4.26 20.73 -1.31
N PHE A 160 -4.69 19.67 -2.00
CA PHE A 160 -5.42 18.57 -1.36
C PHE A 160 -4.57 17.80 -0.37
N ASN A 161 -3.27 17.67 -0.64
CA ASN A 161 -2.34 17.03 0.27
C ASN A 161 -2.17 17.87 1.56
N ASN A 162 -2.04 19.19 1.43
CA ASN A 162 -2.02 20.10 2.57
C ASN A 162 -3.33 20.04 3.37
N LEU A 163 -4.47 19.95 2.68
CA LEU A 163 -5.79 19.85 3.30
C LEU A 163 -5.96 18.56 4.13
N SER A 164 -5.25 17.48 3.76
CA SER A 164 -5.23 16.22 4.50
C SER A 164 -4.22 16.17 5.65
N SER A 165 -3.33 17.17 5.77
CA SER A 165 -2.27 17.20 6.79
C SER A 165 -2.80 17.16 8.23
N PRO A 166 -3.88 17.88 8.61
CA PRO A 166 -4.40 17.81 9.99
C PRO A 166 -4.87 16.41 10.37
N LEU A 167 -5.49 15.69 9.43
CA LEU A 167 -5.89 14.30 9.63
C LEU A 167 -4.68 13.38 9.78
N THR A 168 -3.65 13.58 8.95
CA THR A 168 -2.39 12.85 9.07
C THR A 168 -1.73 13.10 10.42
N MET A 169 -1.69 14.35 10.88
CA MET A 169 -1.13 14.75 12.18
C MET A 169 -1.85 14.07 13.34
N VAL A 170 -3.19 14.02 13.33
CA VAL A 170 -3.95 13.31 14.36
C VAL A 170 -3.58 11.83 14.38
N ASN A 171 -3.53 11.18 13.22
CA ASN A 171 -3.16 9.76 13.13
C ASN A 171 -1.70 9.50 13.55
N GLN A 172 -0.78 10.44 13.29
CA GLN A 172 0.62 10.35 13.76
C GLN A 172 0.72 10.40 15.28
N VAL A 173 -0.06 11.27 15.93
CA VAL A 173 -0.16 11.31 17.39
C VAL A 173 -0.75 10.00 17.93
N LEU A 174 -1.81 9.48 17.31
CA LEU A 174 -2.41 8.20 17.71
C LEU A 174 -1.48 6.99 17.50
N GLN A 175 -0.52 7.11 16.59
CA GLN A 175 0.51 6.12 16.31
C GLN A 175 1.77 6.28 17.18
N ASN A 176 1.76 7.21 18.14
CA ASN A 176 2.90 7.52 19.01
C ASN A 176 4.14 8.07 18.26
N HIS A 177 3.93 8.81 17.17
CA HIS A 177 5.02 9.45 16.40
C HIS A 177 4.96 10.99 16.51
N PRO A 178 5.31 11.59 17.67
CA PRO A 178 5.19 13.03 17.89
C PRO A 178 6.10 13.86 16.97
N VAL A 179 7.30 13.38 16.64
CA VAL A 179 8.21 14.04 15.71
C VAL A 179 7.58 14.16 14.32
N TYR A 180 6.91 13.11 13.85
CA TYR A 180 6.24 13.14 12.55
C TYR A 180 5.03 14.08 12.56
N ALA A 181 4.27 14.10 13.65
CA ALA A 181 3.17 15.05 13.83
C ALA A 181 3.66 16.51 13.76
N LEU A 182 4.77 16.83 14.43
CA LEU A 182 5.38 18.16 14.38
C LEU A 182 5.90 18.52 12.98
N GLN A 183 6.52 17.58 12.27
CA GLN A 183 6.96 17.80 10.89
C GLN A 183 5.76 18.04 9.97
N THR A 184 4.69 17.23 10.07
CA THR A 184 3.45 17.42 9.32
C THR A 184 2.78 18.76 9.63
N LEU A 185 2.77 19.18 10.91
CA LEU A 185 2.29 20.49 11.32
C LEU A 185 3.12 21.62 10.71
N GLY A 186 4.45 21.52 10.77
CA GLY A 186 5.36 22.48 10.16
C GLY A 186 5.12 22.61 8.65
N ARG A 187 4.97 21.48 7.95
CA ARG A 187 4.60 21.45 6.52
C ARG A 187 3.27 22.14 6.29
N PHE A 188 2.24 21.82 7.08
CA PHE A 188 0.92 22.42 6.97
C PHE A 188 0.97 23.94 7.14
N LEU A 189 1.68 24.43 8.16
CA LEU A 189 1.78 25.87 8.42
C LEU A 189 2.55 26.59 7.32
N LEU A 190 3.71 26.06 6.91
CA LEU A 190 4.52 26.68 5.85
C LEU A 190 3.76 26.70 4.51
N ASN A 191 3.14 25.59 4.13
CA ASN A 191 2.42 25.50 2.87
C ASN A 191 1.14 26.33 2.90
N SER A 192 0.46 26.44 4.05
CA SER A 192 -0.73 27.28 4.16
C SER A 192 -0.39 28.78 4.16
N THR A 193 0.72 29.20 4.79
CA THR A 193 1.10 30.61 4.93
C THR A 193 1.92 31.12 3.74
N LEU A 194 3.08 30.51 3.48
CA LEU A 194 4.00 30.88 2.40
C LEU A 194 3.63 30.21 1.08
N GLY A 195 2.90 29.09 1.13
CA GLY A 195 2.51 28.32 -0.05
C GLY A 195 1.12 28.65 -0.61
N LEU A 196 0.56 29.82 -0.28
CA LEU A 196 -0.75 30.27 -0.76
C LEU A 196 -1.87 29.25 -0.48
N GLY A 197 -2.06 28.86 0.78
CA GLY A 197 -3.08 27.89 1.18
C GLY A 197 -2.76 26.44 0.79
N GLY A 198 -1.51 26.16 0.40
CA GLY A 198 -1.02 24.83 0.04
C GLY A 198 -0.87 24.58 -1.45
N LEU A 199 -1.10 25.58 -2.31
CA LEU A 199 -0.85 25.45 -3.75
C LEU A 199 0.65 25.30 -4.06
N LEU A 200 1.50 25.99 -3.32
CA LEU A 200 2.96 25.84 -3.40
C LEU A 200 3.45 25.00 -2.22
N ASP A 201 4.61 24.38 -2.39
CA ASP A 201 5.21 23.49 -1.39
C ASP A 201 6.59 24.00 -0.90
N PRO A 202 6.64 25.17 -0.22
CA PRO A 202 7.89 25.68 0.36
C PRO A 202 8.46 24.74 1.44
N ALA A 203 7.64 23.92 2.08
CA ALA A 203 8.12 22.98 3.09
C ALA A 203 9.03 21.89 2.51
N SER A 204 8.79 21.46 1.27
CA SER A 204 9.71 20.56 0.56
C SER A 204 11.02 21.24 0.19
N ALA A 205 11.00 22.54 -0.15
CA ALA A 205 12.23 23.31 -0.35
C ALA A 205 13.04 23.45 0.97
N ALA A 206 12.34 23.49 2.11
CA ALA A 206 12.92 23.43 3.45
C ALA A 206 13.30 22.00 3.90
N LYS A 207 13.26 21.01 3.01
CA LYS A 207 13.59 19.59 3.26
C LYS A 207 12.79 18.91 4.37
N ILE A 208 11.59 19.42 4.69
CA ILE A 208 10.76 18.74 5.70
C ILE A 208 10.14 17.49 5.07
N PRO A 209 10.36 16.28 5.60
CA PRO A 209 9.86 15.05 5.00
C PRO A 209 8.33 15.02 4.93
N ARG A 210 7.81 14.52 3.82
CA ARG A 210 6.37 14.38 3.62
C ARG A 210 5.91 12.98 4.00
N ARG A 211 4.91 12.89 4.88
CA ARG A 211 4.28 11.63 5.27
C ARG A 211 2.77 11.73 5.14
N THR A 212 2.14 10.59 4.92
CA THR A 212 0.67 10.46 4.82
C THR A 212 0.25 9.25 5.61
N GLU A 213 -0.56 9.48 6.64
CA GLU A 213 -1.02 8.45 7.56
C GLU A 213 -2.52 8.59 7.74
N ASN A 214 -3.18 7.46 7.96
CA ASN A 214 -4.63 7.39 8.05
C ASN A 214 -5.04 6.41 9.15
N PHE A 215 -6.29 6.48 9.59
CA PHE A 215 -6.74 5.71 10.74
C PHE A 215 -6.67 4.19 10.51
N GLY A 216 -6.73 3.76 9.24
CA GLY A 216 -6.42 2.38 8.89
C GLY A 216 -5.04 1.95 9.41
N GLN A 217 -3.97 2.71 9.10
CA GLN A 217 -2.61 2.43 9.58
C GLN A 217 -2.57 2.42 11.10
N THR A 218 -3.18 3.42 11.75
CA THR A 218 -3.32 3.48 13.20
C THR A 218 -3.91 2.21 13.79
N LEU A 219 -5.01 1.69 13.22
CA LEU A 219 -5.61 0.42 13.66
C LEU A 219 -4.67 -0.78 13.51
N ALA A 220 -3.78 -0.78 12.49
CA ALA A 220 -2.78 -1.81 12.38
C ALA A 220 -1.75 -1.70 13.52
N LEU A 221 -1.24 -0.50 13.83
CA LEU A 221 -0.34 -0.30 14.97
C LEU A 221 -0.96 -0.69 16.30
N TRP A 222 -2.28 -0.54 16.43
CA TRP A 222 -3.04 -0.96 17.62
C TRP A 222 -3.35 -2.46 17.67
N GLY A 223 -2.81 -3.26 16.73
CA GLY A 223 -2.86 -4.72 16.78
C GLY A 223 -3.67 -5.38 15.66
N TRP A 224 -4.41 -4.61 14.83
CA TRP A 224 -5.14 -5.18 13.69
C TRP A 224 -4.24 -5.30 12.44
N TYR A 225 -3.16 -6.07 12.54
CA TYR A 225 -2.20 -6.25 11.46
C TYR A 225 -2.79 -6.98 10.25
N ASN A 226 -3.41 -8.13 10.52
CA ASN A 226 -3.96 -8.99 9.48
C ASN A 226 -5.40 -8.57 9.17
N SER A 227 -5.58 -8.02 7.97
CA SER A 227 -6.90 -7.59 7.48
C SER A 227 -7.13 -8.14 6.08
N ARG A 228 -8.37 -8.57 5.83
CA ARG A 228 -8.75 -9.17 4.55
C ARG A 228 -8.98 -8.11 3.50
N TYR A 229 -8.59 -8.41 2.27
CA TYR A 229 -8.87 -7.58 1.11
C TYR A 229 -10.38 -7.44 0.88
N PHE A 230 -10.80 -6.25 0.48
CA PHE A 230 -12.19 -5.91 0.19
C PHE A 230 -12.25 -4.78 -0.84
N GLU A 231 -12.93 -5.02 -1.96
CA GLU A 231 -13.13 -4.01 -3.01
C GLU A 231 -14.37 -3.18 -2.70
N LEU A 232 -14.21 -1.86 -2.55
CA LEU A 232 -15.33 -0.96 -2.30
C LEU A 232 -15.89 -0.37 -3.60
N PRO A 233 -17.23 -0.18 -3.69
CA PRO A 233 -17.81 0.57 -4.80
C PRO A 233 -17.27 1.99 -4.78
N LEU A 234 -16.84 2.50 -5.94
CA LEU A 234 -16.28 3.84 -6.18
C LEU A 234 -14.93 4.13 -5.51
N PHE A 235 -14.63 3.51 -4.36
CA PHE A 235 -13.42 3.76 -3.59
C PHE A 235 -12.25 2.81 -3.91
N GLY A 236 -12.52 1.73 -4.65
CA GLY A 236 -11.51 0.82 -5.16
C GLY A 236 -10.96 -0.18 -4.12
N PRO A 237 -9.73 -0.69 -4.34
CA PRO A 237 -9.10 -1.72 -3.53
C PRO A 237 -8.83 -1.24 -2.10
N ARG A 238 -9.26 -2.02 -1.09
CA ARG A 238 -9.01 -1.78 0.34
C ARG A 238 -8.87 -3.07 1.15
N THR A 239 -8.67 -2.95 2.45
CA THR A 239 -8.97 -4.02 3.41
C THR A 239 -10.18 -3.68 4.28
N VAL A 240 -10.71 -4.66 5.00
CA VAL A 240 -11.79 -4.46 6.00
C VAL A 240 -11.38 -3.40 7.03
N ARG A 241 -10.21 -3.54 7.66
CA ARG A 241 -9.61 -2.54 8.54
C ARG A 241 -9.58 -1.15 7.90
N ASP A 242 -9.14 -1.05 6.65
CA ASP A 242 -9.01 0.24 5.97
C ASP A 242 -10.36 0.88 5.62
N THR A 243 -11.40 0.07 5.52
CA THR A 243 -12.79 0.53 5.39
C THR A 243 -13.27 1.15 6.70
N PHE A 244 -12.99 0.52 7.84
CA PHE A 244 -13.23 1.13 9.15
C PHE A 244 -12.34 2.35 9.40
N GLY A 245 -11.09 2.30 8.93
CA GLY A 245 -10.16 3.43 8.89
C GLY A 245 -10.77 4.64 8.19
N LEU A 246 -11.29 4.43 6.98
CA LEU A 246 -11.98 5.46 6.21
C LEU A 246 -13.18 6.07 6.97
N ALA A 247 -13.97 5.24 7.65
CA ALA A 247 -15.10 5.70 8.45
C ALA A 247 -14.66 6.54 9.66
N GLY A 248 -13.56 6.15 10.32
CA GLY A 248 -12.96 6.90 11.44
C GLY A 248 -12.32 8.23 11.01
N ASP A 249 -11.75 8.27 9.80
CA ASP A 249 -11.14 9.46 9.19
C ASP A 249 -12.19 10.49 8.72
N LEU A 250 -13.40 10.04 8.39
CA LEU A 250 -14.45 10.85 7.78
C LEU A 250 -14.83 12.13 8.55
N PRO A 251 -14.97 12.13 9.89
CA PRO A 251 -15.30 13.33 10.68
C PRO A 251 -14.17 14.37 10.75
N LEU A 252 -12.93 13.94 10.49
CA LEU A 252 -11.73 14.78 10.51
C LEU A 252 -11.44 15.40 9.13
N SER A 253 -12.15 14.98 8.09
CA SER A 253 -12.01 15.56 6.75
C SER A 253 -12.50 17.01 6.72
N LEU A 254 -11.56 17.96 6.55
CA LEU A 254 -11.87 19.39 6.38
C LEU A 254 -12.79 19.64 5.18
N LEU A 255 -12.63 18.86 4.12
CA LEU A 255 -13.44 18.99 2.91
C LEU A 255 -14.93 18.69 3.19
N ARG A 256 -15.21 17.82 4.15
CA ARG A 256 -16.59 17.47 4.55
C ARG A 256 -17.22 18.52 5.49
N ARG A 257 -16.41 19.34 6.15
CA ARG A 257 -16.86 20.46 7.01
C ARG A 257 -17.28 21.71 6.23
N ILE A 258 -17.16 21.69 4.90
CA ILE A 258 -17.68 22.77 4.05
C ILE A 258 -19.21 22.66 4.01
N ASP A 259 -19.89 23.67 4.54
CA ASP A 259 -21.36 23.75 4.61
C ASP A 259 -22.01 23.87 3.23
N ASN A 260 -21.35 24.58 2.31
CA ASN A 260 -21.85 24.76 0.96
C ASN A 260 -21.65 23.49 0.12
N ASN A 261 -22.75 22.80 -0.18
CA ASN A 261 -22.76 21.57 -0.97
C ASN A 261 -22.13 21.73 -2.35
N THR A 262 -22.33 22.87 -3.03
CA THR A 262 -21.77 23.11 -4.37
C THR A 262 -20.25 23.14 -4.32
N TRP A 263 -19.67 23.88 -3.38
CA TRP A 263 -18.22 23.92 -3.19
C TRP A 263 -17.65 22.58 -2.75
N ARG A 264 -18.34 21.88 -1.85
CA ARG A 264 -17.93 20.57 -1.37
C ARG A 264 -17.87 19.54 -2.50
N TYR A 265 -18.93 19.40 -3.28
CA TYR A 265 -18.97 18.44 -4.38
C TYR A 265 -18.03 18.85 -5.52
N GLY A 266 -17.89 20.15 -5.79
CA GLY A 266 -16.92 20.66 -6.77
C GLY A 266 -15.48 20.29 -6.40
N LEU A 267 -15.08 20.52 -5.14
CA LEU A 267 -13.74 20.18 -4.67
C LEU A 267 -13.51 18.66 -4.57
N GLN A 268 -14.51 17.89 -4.16
CA GLN A 268 -14.43 16.42 -4.16
C GLN A 268 -14.27 15.88 -5.59
N GLY A 269 -15.03 16.41 -6.54
CA GLY A 269 -14.88 16.08 -7.95
C GLY A 269 -13.50 16.45 -8.49
N LEU A 270 -13.01 17.64 -8.17
CA LEU A 270 -11.66 18.06 -8.54
C LEU A 270 -10.58 17.15 -7.95
N GLN A 271 -10.70 16.77 -6.67
CA GLN A 271 -9.77 15.86 -6.02
C GLN A 271 -9.78 14.47 -6.68
N LEU A 272 -10.96 13.97 -7.04
CA LEU A 272 -11.13 12.71 -7.75
C LEU A 272 -10.44 12.75 -9.12
N VAL A 273 -10.71 13.80 -9.90
CA VAL A 273 -10.14 14.00 -11.25
C VAL A 273 -8.62 14.16 -11.18
N ASP A 274 -8.11 15.00 -10.28
CA ASP A 274 -6.67 15.20 -10.05
C ASP A 274 -5.99 13.89 -9.62
N THR A 275 -6.63 13.11 -8.75
CA THR A 275 -6.12 11.79 -8.34
C THR A 275 -6.10 10.81 -9.50
N ARG A 276 -7.17 10.75 -10.29
CA ARG A 276 -7.24 9.86 -11.45
C ARG A 276 -6.23 10.27 -12.53
N ALA A 277 -6.04 11.56 -12.75
CA ALA A 277 -5.05 12.10 -13.69
C ALA A 277 -3.63 11.65 -13.37
N ARG A 278 -3.25 11.57 -12.09
CA ARG A 278 -1.94 11.02 -11.67
C ARG A 278 -1.81 9.53 -11.96
N LEU A 279 -2.92 8.79 -12.04
CA LEU A 279 -2.93 7.36 -12.29
C LEU A 279 -2.94 6.99 -13.78
N LEU A 280 -3.18 7.95 -14.68
CA LEU A 280 -3.22 7.71 -16.14
C LEU A 280 -1.92 7.09 -16.67
N SER A 281 -0.76 7.39 -16.08
CA SER A 281 0.52 6.81 -16.50
C SER A 281 0.61 5.29 -16.30
N PHE A 282 -0.20 4.74 -15.40
CA PHE A 282 -0.23 3.30 -15.09
C PHE A 282 -1.29 2.55 -15.88
N ASP A 283 -2.15 3.25 -16.63
CA ASP A 283 -3.25 2.63 -17.39
C ASP A 283 -2.73 1.61 -18.41
N ASN A 284 -1.61 1.87 -19.09
CA ASN A 284 -1.07 0.94 -20.09
C ASN A 284 -0.60 -0.39 -19.46
N MET A 285 0.00 -0.33 -18.27
CA MET A 285 0.44 -1.53 -17.54
C MET A 285 -0.78 -2.33 -17.06
N ARG A 286 -1.82 -1.60 -16.63
CA ARG A 286 -3.04 -2.18 -16.10
C ARG A 286 -3.91 -2.82 -17.20
N ASP A 287 -4.19 -2.06 -18.25
CA ASP A 287 -5.08 -2.47 -19.35
C ASP A 287 -4.45 -3.61 -20.20
N GLY A 288 -3.13 -3.77 -20.16
CA GLY A 288 -2.41 -4.88 -20.81
C GLY A 288 -2.24 -6.14 -19.94
N ALA A 289 -2.72 -6.12 -18.69
CA ALA A 289 -2.59 -7.25 -17.78
C ALA A 289 -3.55 -8.40 -18.16
N VAL A 290 -3.10 -9.65 -17.96
CA VAL A 290 -3.95 -10.84 -18.17
C VAL A 290 -5.13 -10.86 -17.17
N ASP A 291 -4.86 -10.46 -15.92
CA ASP A 291 -5.88 -10.28 -14.88
C ASP A 291 -5.66 -8.93 -14.18
N ASP A 292 -6.36 -7.89 -14.67
CA ASP A 292 -6.34 -6.53 -14.10
C ASP A 292 -6.73 -6.52 -12.62
N TYR A 293 -7.70 -7.34 -12.22
CA TYR A 293 -8.14 -7.41 -10.83
C TYR A 293 -7.03 -7.95 -9.93
N ALA A 294 -6.42 -9.09 -10.27
CA ALA A 294 -5.34 -9.66 -9.47
C ALA A 294 -4.16 -8.70 -9.37
N LEU A 295 -3.76 -8.08 -10.50
CA LEU A 295 -2.70 -7.07 -10.52
C LEU A 295 -3.01 -5.90 -9.58
N THR A 296 -4.22 -5.34 -9.67
CA THR A 296 -4.64 -4.20 -8.84
C THR A 296 -4.68 -4.58 -7.35
N ARG A 297 -5.24 -5.73 -7.01
CA ARG A 297 -5.32 -6.26 -5.65
C ARG A 297 -3.93 -6.43 -5.05
N ASP A 298 -3.05 -7.13 -5.75
CA ASP A 298 -1.74 -7.52 -5.23
C ASP A 298 -0.83 -6.29 -5.11
N ALA A 299 -0.84 -5.38 -6.10
CA ALA A 299 -0.13 -4.11 -6.01
C ALA A 299 -0.61 -3.24 -4.83
N TRP A 300 -1.94 -3.20 -4.61
CA TRP A 300 -2.49 -2.44 -3.48
C TRP A 300 -2.08 -3.05 -2.14
N LEU A 301 -2.17 -4.38 -1.99
CA LEU A 301 -1.81 -5.07 -0.75
C LEU A 301 -0.32 -4.95 -0.46
N GLN A 302 0.53 -5.11 -1.46
CA GLN A 302 1.98 -4.94 -1.33
C GLN A 302 2.31 -3.53 -0.83
N ARG A 303 1.75 -2.50 -1.48
CA ARG A 303 1.92 -1.10 -1.04
C ARG A 303 1.41 -0.88 0.38
N ARG A 304 0.27 -1.47 0.73
CA ARG A 304 -0.34 -1.29 2.05
C ARG A 304 0.45 -1.99 3.16
N ASN A 305 0.93 -3.19 2.90
CA ASN A 305 1.76 -3.96 3.82
C ASN A 305 3.08 -3.24 4.07
N TYR A 306 3.73 -2.72 3.02
CA TYR A 306 4.93 -1.90 3.17
C TYR A 306 4.71 -0.69 4.08
N GLN A 307 3.60 0.04 3.91
CA GLN A 307 3.27 1.19 4.78
C GLN A 307 3.11 0.79 6.25
N ILE A 308 2.41 -0.32 6.51
CA ILE A 308 2.17 -0.80 7.88
C ILE A 308 3.49 -1.26 8.50
N GLN A 309 4.25 -2.11 7.79
CA GLN A 309 5.50 -2.64 8.32
C GLN A 309 6.51 -1.54 8.61
N ASN A 310 6.64 -0.56 7.73
CA ASN A 310 7.49 0.61 7.96
C ASN A 310 7.05 1.38 9.23
N ALA A 311 5.75 1.60 9.42
CA ALA A 311 5.24 2.26 10.61
C ALA A 311 5.46 1.44 11.90
N LEU A 312 5.40 0.11 11.84
CA LEU A 312 5.68 -0.78 12.98
C LEU A 312 7.15 -0.78 13.36
N ARG A 313 8.04 -0.85 12.36
CA ARG A 313 9.50 -0.82 12.56
C ARG A 313 9.90 0.47 13.28
N LYS A 314 9.36 1.61 12.86
CA LYS A 314 9.62 2.92 13.49
C LYS A 314 9.15 2.98 14.94
N ASN A 315 7.95 2.48 15.24
CA ASN A 315 7.45 2.47 16.61
C ASN A 315 8.33 1.59 17.53
N ASN A 316 8.84 0.46 17.03
CA ASN A 316 9.78 -0.39 17.77
C ASN A 316 11.14 0.30 17.97
N GLN A 317 11.65 0.97 16.93
CA GLN A 317 12.91 1.70 17.00
C GLN A 317 12.82 2.85 18.00
N ASP A 318 11.79 3.70 17.92
CA ASP A 318 11.54 4.80 18.88
C ASP A 318 11.43 4.28 20.33
N THR A 319 10.87 3.08 20.53
CA THR A 319 10.77 2.46 21.87
C THR A 319 12.15 2.07 22.41
N ASN A 320 13.03 1.50 21.57
CA ASN A 320 14.38 1.06 21.96
C ASN A 320 15.37 2.23 22.08
N ASP A 321 15.23 3.26 21.24
CA ASP A 321 16.10 4.45 21.21
C ASP A 321 15.96 5.34 22.46
N ASN A 322 14.86 5.19 23.20
CA ASN A 322 14.65 5.87 24.49
C ASN A 322 15.52 5.30 25.63
N SER A 323 16.26 4.20 25.40
CA SER A 323 17.05 3.53 26.44
C SER A 323 18.57 3.63 26.31
N GLU A 324 19.19 3.84 25.13
CA GLU A 324 20.63 3.50 25.00
C GLU A 324 21.58 4.40 24.18
N LEU A 325 21.17 5.43 23.42
CA LEU A 325 22.12 6.18 22.56
C LEU A 325 22.09 7.73 22.72
N PRO A 326 23.25 8.40 22.93
CA PRO A 326 23.37 9.86 22.91
C PRO A 326 23.04 10.47 21.54
N ASP A 327 22.49 11.69 21.52
CA ASP A 327 21.97 12.37 20.33
C ASP A 327 22.92 12.49 19.12
N TYR A 328 24.24 12.39 19.33
CA TYR A 328 25.26 12.47 18.27
C TYR A 328 25.73 11.10 17.74
N LEU A 329 25.30 9.99 18.37
CA LEU A 329 25.47 8.62 17.87
C LEU A 329 24.18 8.07 17.27
N ARG A 330 23.11 8.85 17.30
CA ARG A 330 21.95 8.60 16.47
C ARG A 330 22.41 8.74 15.02
N GLU A 331 22.56 7.60 14.34
CA GLU A 331 22.48 7.62 12.90
C GLU A 331 21.08 8.17 12.60
N GLU A 332 21.03 9.44 12.21
CA GLU A 332 19.90 9.96 11.45
C GLU A 332 19.94 9.10 10.19
N HIS A 333 19.30 7.93 10.25
CA HIS A 333 19.05 7.07 9.11
C HIS A 333 18.23 7.94 8.20
N ASP A 334 18.95 8.67 7.35
CA ASP A 334 18.42 9.52 6.32
C ASP A 334 17.47 8.59 5.59
N SER A 335 16.20 8.83 5.86
CA SER A 335 15.12 8.09 5.29
C SER A 335 15.19 8.43 3.82
N THR A 336 16.01 7.66 3.10
CA THR A 336 15.80 7.23 1.73
C THR A 336 14.49 6.45 1.75
N THR A 337 13.43 7.19 2.09
CA THR A 337 12.05 6.88 1.84
C THR A 337 12.05 6.76 0.35
N VAL A 338 12.25 5.56 -0.16
CA VAL A 338 11.85 5.20 -1.51
C VAL A 338 10.42 5.71 -1.56
N PRO A 339 10.14 6.79 -2.32
CA PRO A 339 8.80 7.31 -2.40
C PRO A 339 7.91 6.12 -2.72
N VAL A 340 6.71 6.07 -2.19
CA VAL A 340 5.78 4.97 -2.51
C VAL A 340 5.49 4.88 -4.03
N ASP A 341 5.91 5.91 -4.78
CA ASP A 341 5.88 6.06 -6.24
C ASP A 341 7.15 5.55 -6.96
N ALA A 342 8.20 5.11 -6.24
CA ALA A 342 9.47 4.64 -6.79
C ALA A 342 9.57 3.11 -6.88
N MET A 343 8.44 2.43 -7.00
CA MET A 343 8.43 1.01 -7.38
C MET A 343 9.20 0.82 -8.70
N PRO A 344 10.22 -0.04 -8.76
CA PRO A 344 10.90 -0.35 -10.01
C PRO A 344 9.91 -1.10 -10.92
N ILE A 345 9.43 -0.42 -11.96
CA ILE A 345 8.62 -1.05 -12.99
C ILE A 345 9.57 -1.93 -13.82
N PRO A 346 9.35 -3.24 -13.96
CA PRO A 346 10.16 -4.06 -14.85
C PRO A 346 10.02 -3.51 -16.28
N ARG A 347 11.15 -3.17 -16.91
CA ARG A 347 11.14 -2.78 -18.33
C ARG A 347 10.82 -4.01 -19.15
N LEU A 348 9.58 -4.11 -19.62
CA LEU A 348 9.21 -5.11 -20.62
C LEU A 348 9.93 -4.73 -21.92
N SER A 349 10.86 -5.58 -22.35
CA SER A 349 11.46 -5.49 -23.68
C SER A 349 10.36 -5.63 -24.73
N ARG A 350 10.38 -4.71 -25.70
CA ARG A 350 9.40 -4.62 -26.81
C ARG A 350 9.38 -5.85 -27.70
#